data_AF-A0A3L7P4U4-F1
#
_entry.id   AF-A0A3L7P4U4-F1
#
_cell.length_a   1.000
_cell.length_b   1.000
_cell.length_c   1.000
_cell.angle_alpha   90.00
_cell.angle_beta   90.00
_cell.angle_gamma   90.00
#
_symmetry.space_group_name_H-M   'P 1'
#
loop_
_entity.id
_entity.type
_entity.pdbx_description
1 polymer ?
#
loop_
_entity_poly.entity_id
_entity_poly.type
_entity_poly.pdbx_seq_one_letter_code
_entity_poly.pdbx_strand_id
1 'polypeptide(L)'
;FVLAQEVPAKPASPPPNNVPSTESSPRDLRDGELAISGRYARFERMLSQMADVLGRQDPERADLLRRAIGKGREDQVKENIEKTIELLSKGELGTATEKQQDVVSSLESLLKLLQSEDRRSSVERERERLNELLKDVRGVLAEQKSARAATQNSEAPSNAAPGQQRALSETEKLLESMKEHDDQEAKPDEQGDASETETESSENKEGKSKEGKSKEGDASKDAKDPKQSKESLEGKSEKSSEDPETPESKEGKSTDGKSEQGKGKKSEKQGTPSEGKDKSEKKSGQKSGQQKSEQKEARQTPGREQLENAEEQMEKALENLKEQEREKALENEDAAIEELHEAAARLEETLKQLREEEKEMLLASLEARLQRMLVAETQIREGTITLAATPQKDWLDQYYGRCQELAQQQSELTLQCSQTVSLLREDGTSVAILLAVEDVEADMGSVSGWLQESKVGELTQSVQSDIIESLKQLIETTQKEMQEMKEEQQQQQQQQSSEQKQGLVELMAEIRMLRNLQLQVNRRTKQVDGLLQKAATDDLPALQKQVHELSLRQHRLTQSARELAKQAK
;
A
#
# COMPACT_ATOMS: atom_id res chain seq x y z
N PHE A 1 70.16 24.51 -26.08
CA PHE A 1 68.72 24.63 -26.37
C PHE A 1 68.07 23.31 -25.95
N VAL A 2 67.68 23.13 -24.67
CA VAL A 2 66.63 23.84 -23.89
C VAL A 2 65.26 23.57 -24.56
N LEU A 3 64.46 22.56 -24.17
CA LEU A 3 63.74 22.23 -22.89
C LEU A 3 62.32 22.82 -22.80
N ALA A 4 61.44 22.09 -22.08
CA ALA A 4 59.97 22.19 -22.02
C ALA A 4 59.27 21.75 -23.33
N GLN A 5 58.69 20.56 -23.47
CA GLN A 5 57.97 19.65 -22.55
C GLN A 5 56.61 20.21 -22.11
N GLU A 6 55.55 19.75 -22.78
CA GLU A 6 54.16 20.01 -22.45
C GLU A 6 53.75 19.28 -21.16
N VAL A 7 52.90 19.93 -20.37
CA VAL A 7 52.23 19.34 -19.19
C VAL A 7 50.75 19.67 -19.30
N PRO A 8 49.84 18.68 -19.23
CA PRO A 8 48.41 18.94 -19.30
C PRO A 8 47.92 19.73 -18.07
N ALA A 9 47.11 20.76 -18.30
CA ALA A 9 46.58 21.59 -17.23
C ALA A 9 45.58 20.81 -16.37
N LYS A 10 45.71 20.92 -15.05
CA LYS A 10 44.72 20.41 -14.09
C LYS A 10 43.35 21.09 -14.30
N PRO A 11 42.23 20.39 -14.09
CA PRO A 11 40.94 21.06 -13.96
C PRO A 11 41.00 22.03 -12.77
N ALA A 12 40.53 23.25 -12.99
CA ALA A 12 40.49 24.27 -11.95
C ALA A 12 39.44 23.91 -10.90
N SER A 13 39.77 24.10 -9.62
CA SER A 13 38.82 23.97 -8.51
C SER A 13 37.61 24.89 -8.74
N PRO A 14 36.38 24.47 -8.39
CA PRO A 14 35.24 25.37 -8.45
C PRO A 14 35.49 26.59 -7.53
N PRO A 15 35.10 27.81 -7.96
CA PRO A 15 35.32 29.00 -7.16
C PRO A 15 34.53 28.91 -5.84
N PRO A 16 35.04 29.51 -4.74
CA PRO A 16 34.33 29.50 -3.48
C PRO A 16 32.99 30.21 -3.61
N ASN A 17 31.94 29.62 -3.03
CA ASN A 17 30.57 30.12 -3.08
C ASN A 17 30.40 31.38 -2.20
N ASN A 18 31.00 32.49 -2.66
CA ASN A 18 30.95 33.78 -2.00
C ASN A 18 29.85 34.61 -2.65
N VAL A 19 28.60 34.35 -2.26
CA VAL A 19 27.43 35.12 -2.72
C VAL A 19 27.61 36.56 -2.23
N PRO A 20 27.82 37.56 -3.10
CA PRO A 20 27.86 38.93 -2.65
C PRO A 20 26.44 39.31 -2.24
N SER A 21 26.27 39.81 -1.02
CA SER A 21 25.02 40.41 -0.56
C SER A 21 24.81 41.76 -1.25
N THR A 22 24.55 41.75 -2.56
CA THR A 22 24.04 42.89 -3.29
C THR A 22 22.62 43.15 -2.81
N GLU A 23 22.35 44.36 -2.31
CA GLU A 23 20.99 44.83 -2.04
C GLU A 23 20.16 44.67 -3.32
N SER A 24 19.29 43.67 -3.36
CA SER A 24 18.46 43.39 -4.53
C SER A 24 17.45 44.52 -4.68
N SER A 25 17.51 45.23 -5.81
CA SER A 25 16.55 46.29 -6.05
C SER A 25 15.16 45.68 -6.26
N PRO A 26 14.06 46.44 -6.00
CA PRO A 26 12.71 45.95 -6.26
C PRO A 26 12.47 45.50 -7.71
N ARG A 27 13.31 45.95 -8.66
CA ARG A 27 13.30 45.48 -10.05
C ARG A 27 13.92 44.09 -10.20
N ASP A 28 15.06 43.84 -9.56
CA ASP A 28 15.74 42.55 -9.61
C ASP A 28 14.88 41.45 -8.97
N LEU A 29 14.19 41.76 -7.87
CA LEU A 29 13.21 40.87 -7.24
C LEU A 29 12.04 40.54 -8.18
N ARG A 30 11.48 41.57 -8.85
CA ARG A 30 10.37 41.40 -9.79
C ARG A 30 10.77 40.56 -11.02
N ASP A 31 11.97 40.78 -11.55
CA ASP A 31 12.47 40.05 -12.71
C ASP A 31 12.85 38.59 -12.34
N GLY A 32 13.22 38.35 -11.07
CA GLY A 32 13.30 37.01 -10.48
C GLY A 32 11.94 36.28 -10.44
N GLU A 33 10.89 36.92 -9.95
CA GLU A 33 9.53 36.35 -9.95
C GLU A 33 8.99 36.11 -11.38
N LEU A 34 9.30 37.00 -12.32
CA LEU A 34 8.98 36.81 -13.74
C LEU A 34 9.63 35.53 -14.29
N ALA A 35 10.87 35.24 -13.89
CA ALA A 35 11.56 34.00 -14.26
C ALA A 35 10.95 32.77 -13.59
N ILE A 36 10.44 32.87 -12.36
CA ILE A 36 9.71 31.81 -11.65
C ILE A 36 8.39 31.49 -12.38
N SER A 37 7.59 32.50 -12.72
CA SER A 37 6.37 32.35 -13.54
C SER A 37 6.66 31.62 -14.85
N GLY A 38 7.73 32.03 -15.56
CA GLY A 38 8.16 31.38 -16.80
C GLY A 38 8.63 29.93 -16.62
N ARG A 39 9.24 29.57 -15.48
CA ARG A 39 9.61 28.18 -15.14
C ARG A 39 8.37 27.35 -14.84
N TYR A 40 7.46 27.86 -14.02
CA TYR A 40 6.21 27.19 -13.65
C TYR A 40 5.33 26.91 -14.89
N ALA A 41 5.20 27.87 -15.81
CA ALA A 41 4.47 27.66 -17.07
C ALA A 41 5.12 26.61 -18.00
N ARG A 42 6.45 26.44 -17.97
CA ARG A 42 7.13 25.34 -18.69
C ARG A 42 6.91 24.00 -18.00
N PHE A 43 6.92 23.99 -16.68
CA PHE A 43 6.65 22.81 -15.86
C PHE A 43 5.23 22.28 -16.07
N GLU A 44 4.17 23.11 -16.01
CA GLU A 44 2.79 22.67 -16.32
C GLU A 44 2.68 22.06 -17.72
N ARG A 45 3.34 22.66 -18.73
CA ARG A 45 3.38 22.11 -20.10
C ARG A 45 4.08 20.77 -20.16
N MET A 46 5.21 20.61 -19.46
CA MET A 46 5.95 19.36 -19.40
C MET A 46 5.15 18.24 -18.73
N LEU A 47 4.52 18.51 -17.58
CA LEU A 47 3.59 17.57 -16.93
C LEU A 47 2.47 17.14 -17.88
N SER A 48 1.91 18.10 -18.65
CA SER A 48 0.82 17.81 -19.60
C SER A 48 1.28 16.89 -20.73
N GLN A 49 2.45 17.19 -21.32
CA GLN A 49 3.04 16.37 -22.39
C GLN A 49 3.40 14.97 -21.89
N MET A 50 3.97 14.85 -20.69
CA MET A 50 4.26 13.56 -20.07
C MET A 50 2.98 12.77 -19.80
N ALA A 51 1.91 13.39 -19.29
CA ALA A 51 0.65 12.71 -19.05
C ALA A 51 0.01 12.15 -20.33
N ASP A 52 0.10 12.87 -21.45
CA ASP A 52 -0.47 12.42 -22.73
C ASP A 52 0.36 11.31 -23.40
N VAL A 53 1.68 11.28 -23.17
CA VAL A 53 2.54 10.16 -23.60
C VAL A 53 2.34 8.93 -22.71
N LEU A 54 2.34 9.12 -21.39
CA LEU A 54 2.22 8.05 -20.41
C LEU A 54 0.82 7.44 -20.37
N GLY A 55 -0.24 8.15 -20.76
CA GLY A 55 -1.62 7.64 -20.71
C GLY A 55 -1.93 6.37 -21.53
N ARG A 56 -0.95 5.82 -22.27
CA ARG A 56 -1.00 4.49 -22.92
C ARG A 56 -0.06 3.44 -22.33
N GLN A 57 0.94 3.85 -21.57
CA GLN A 57 1.99 2.99 -21.00
C GLN A 57 1.84 2.84 -19.48
N ASP A 58 1.43 3.91 -18.81
CA ASP A 58 1.28 4.05 -17.37
C ASP A 58 0.12 5.06 -17.10
N PRO A 59 -1.13 4.56 -17.01
CA PRO A 59 -2.30 5.41 -16.84
C PRO A 59 -2.37 6.03 -15.43
N GLU A 60 -1.82 5.38 -14.41
CA GLU A 60 -1.79 5.92 -13.04
C GLU A 60 -0.94 7.19 -12.99
N ARG A 61 0.27 7.13 -13.58
CA ARG A 61 1.20 8.26 -13.66
C ARG A 61 0.69 9.39 -14.52
N ALA A 62 0.02 9.07 -15.63
CA ALA A 62 -0.69 10.08 -16.41
C ALA A 62 -1.77 10.80 -15.58
N ASP A 63 -2.52 10.07 -14.77
CA ASP A 63 -3.54 10.64 -13.89
C ASP A 63 -2.95 11.40 -12.70
N LEU A 64 -1.80 11.01 -12.14
CA LEU A 64 -1.11 11.81 -11.12
C LEU A 64 -0.61 13.13 -11.70
N LEU A 65 0.05 13.10 -12.86
CA LEU A 65 0.53 14.31 -13.54
C LEU A 65 -0.63 15.27 -13.84
N ARG A 66 -1.78 14.74 -14.28
CA ARG A 66 -3.03 15.49 -14.45
C ARG A 66 -3.58 16.05 -13.13
N ARG A 67 -3.49 15.29 -12.05
CA ARG A 67 -3.89 15.71 -10.68
C ARG A 67 -2.98 16.82 -10.14
N ALA A 68 -1.69 16.78 -10.43
CA ALA A 68 -0.73 17.83 -10.09
C ALA A 68 -1.01 19.13 -10.87
N ILE A 69 -1.29 19.03 -12.17
CA ILE A 69 -1.74 20.20 -12.97
C ILE A 69 -3.07 20.76 -12.42
N GLY A 70 -4.02 19.89 -12.06
CA GLY A 70 -5.29 20.28 -11.46
C GLY A 70 -5.08 21.04 -10.14
N LYS A 71 -4.30 20.47 -9.22
CA LYS A 71 -3.99 21.07 -7.92
C LYS A 71 -3.24 22.40 -8.06
N GLY A 72 -2.33 22.54 -9.02
CA GLY A 72 -1.62 23.80 -9.27
C GLY A 72 -2.53 24.93 -9.78
N ARG A 73 -3.64 24.58 -10.43
CA ARG A 73 -4.71 25.52 -10.80
C ARG A 73 -5.64 25.84 -9.63
N GLU A 74 -5.97 24.84 -8.81
CA GLU A 74 -6.81 24.98 -7.61
C GLU A 74 -6.15 25.85 -6.54
N ASP A 75 -4.88 25.59 -6.23
CA ASP A 75 -4.00 26.42 -5.38
C ASP A 75 -3.68 27.81 -6.00
N GLN A 76 -4.20 28.08 -7.21
CA GLN A 76 -3.99 29.30 -8.00
C GLN A 76 -2.51 29.70 -8.15
N VAL A 77 -1.58 28.74 -8.19
CA VAL A 77 -0.12 28.99 -8.09
C VAL A 77 0.35 30.02 -9.11
N LYS A 78 -0.09 29.87 -10.36
CA LYS A 78 0.22 30.83 -11.44
C LYS A 78 -0.30 32.24 -11.15
N GLU A 79 -1.56 32.37 -10.74
CA GLU A 79 -2.14 33.68 -10.42
C GLU A 79 -1.47 34.32 -9.20
N ASN A 80 -1.06 33.53 -8.22
CA ASN A 80 -0.40 34.02 -7.01
C ASN A 80 1.03 34.52 -7.32
N ILE A 81 1.76 33.87 -8.24
CA ILE A 81 3.02 34.41 -8.79
C ILE A 81 2.76 35.71 -9.58
N GLU A 82 1.73 35.76 -10.44
CA GLU A 82 1.38 36.97 -11.20
C GLU A 82 0.98 38.15 -10.29
N LYS A 83 0.18 37.90 -9.25
CA LYS A 83 -0.17 38.88 -8.19
C LYS A 83 1.07 39.33 -7.42
N THR A 84 2.03 38.44 -7.15
CA THR A 84 3.30 38.79 -6.49
C THR A 84 4.14 39.74 -7.36
N ILE A 85 4.24 39.48 -8.67
CA ILE A 85 4.91 40.37 -9.63
C ILE A 85 4.28 41.78 -9.62
N GLU A 86 2.94 41.87 -9.55
CA GLU A 86 2.25 43.16 -9.40
C GLU A 86 2.58 43.87 -8.08
N LEU A 87 2.54 43.17 -6.94
CA LEU A 87 2.80 43.76 -5.62
C LEU A 87 4.25 44.26 -5.49
N LEU A 88 5.22 43.48 -5.98
CA LEU A 88 6.62 43.90 -6.09
C LEU A 88 6.78 45.14 -7.00
N SER A 89 6.01 45.24 -8.09
CA SER A 89 6.03 46.42 -8.97
C SER A 89 5.44 47.68 -8.31
N LYS A 90 4.51 47.51 -7.36
CA LYS A 90 3.88 48.59 -6.57
C LYS A 90 4.72 48.98 -5.34
N GLY A 91 5.72 48.16 -4.98
CA GLY A 91 6.58 48.37 -3.81
C GLY A 91 5.98 47.84 -2.49
N GLU A 92 4.91 47.06 -2.55
CA GLU A 92 4.22 46.50 -1.37
C GLU A 92 4.91 45.20 -0.91
N LEU A 93 6.10 45.33 -0.33
CA LEU A 93 6.95 44.18 0.00
C LEU A 93 6.34 43.23 1.04
N GLY A 94 5.53 43.74 1.97
CA GLY A 94 4.89 42.94 3.02
C GLY A 94 3.88 41.94 2.47
N THR A 95 2.90 42.43 1.69
CA THR A 95 1.87 41.59 1.05
C THR A 95 2.47 40.71 -0.05
N ALA A 96 3.54 41.15 -0.73
CA ALA A 96 4.31 40.30 -1.64
C ALA A 96 4.96 39.12 -0.91
N THR A 97 5.51 39.33 0.30
CA THR A 97 6.15 38.25 1.09
C THR A 97 5.13 37.20 1.53
N GLU A 98 3.95 37.63 1.98
CA GLU A 98 2.85 36.71 2.31
C GLU A 98 2.44 35.87 1.09
N LYS A 99 2.30 36.49 -0.08
CA LYS A 99 1.96 35.78 -1.32
C LYS A 99 3.07 34.86 -1.84
N GLN A 100 4.33 35.22 -1.66
CA GLN A 100 5.46 34.31 -1.93
C GLN A 100 5.40 33.08 -1.02
N GLN A 101 5.06 33.26 0.26
CA GLN A 101 4.96 32.14 1.20
C GLN A 101 3.77 31.22 0.90
N ASP A 102 2.62 31.78 0.46
CA ASP A 102 1.52 30.98 -0.10
C ASP A 102 2.01 30.15 -1.30
N VAL A 103 2.66 30.77 -2.29
CA VAL A 103 3.19 30.10 -3.49
C VAL A 103 4.17 28.97 -3.13
N VAL A 104 5.09 29.20 -2.18
CA VAL A 104 6.02 28.17 -1.69
C VAL A 104 5.24 27.01 -1.07
N SER A 105 4.24 27.27 -0.23
CA SER A 105 3.43 26.22 0.39
C SER A 105 2.68 25.37 -0.64
N SER A 106 2.14 25.98 -1.69
CA SER A 106 1.49 25.30 -2.81
C SER A 106 2.48 24.48 -3.66
N LEU A 107 3.69 25.00 -3.91
CA LEU A 107 4.75 24.27 -4.62
C LEU A 107 5.26 23.07 -3.81
N GLU A 108 5.38 23.17 -2.49
CA GLU A 108 5.64 22.02 -1.60
C GLU A 108 4.49 21.00 -1.64
N SER A 109 3.25 21.49 -1.68
CA SER A 109 2.02 20.70 -1.83
C SER A 109 1.99 19.89 -3.14
N LEU A 110 2.52 20.46 -4.23
CA LEU A 110 2.67 19.82 -5.54
C LEU A 110 3.84 18.84 -5.58
N LEU A 111 4.97 19.21 -4.99
CA LEU A 111 6.16 18.36 -4.91
C LEU A 111 5.87 17.08 -4.11
N LYS A 112 5.21 17.18 -2.96
CA LYS A 112 4.74 16.01 -2.18
C LYS A 112 3.78 15.13 -2.96
N LEU A 113 2.88 15.72 -3.76
CA LEU A 113 1.97 14.95 -4.61
C LEU A 113 2.75 14.17 -5.68
N LEU A 114 3.66 14.82 -6.40
CA LEU A 114 4.48 14.17 -7.43
C LEU A 114 5.43 13.10 -6.88
N GLN A 115 5.92 13.27 -5.66
CA GLN A 115 6.74 12.26 -4.97
C GLN A 115 5.94 11.06 -4.43
N SER A 116 4.62 11.18 -4.26
CA SER A 116 3.81 10.11 -3.65
C SER A 116 3.70 8.82 -4.48
N GLU A 117 3.79 8.92 -5.80
CA GLU A 117 3.76 7.77 -6.72
C GLU A 117 5.14 7.13 -6.91
N ASP A 118 6.18 7.97 -6.94
CA ASP A 118 7.56 7.51 -6.83
C ASP A 118 7.72 6.71 -5.53
N ARG A 119 7.16 7.21 -4.41
CA ARG A 119 7.08 6.49 -3.13
C ARG A 119 6.24 5.21 -3.20
N ARG A 120 5.04 5.19 -3.81
CA ARG A 120 4.24 3.94 -3.98
C ARG A 120 5.06 2.86 -4.67
N SER A 121 5.65 3.19 -5.83
CA SER A 121 6.42 2.22 -6.61
C SER A 121 7.79 1.88 -5.99
N SER A 122 8.40 2.81 -5.23
CA SER A 122 9.60 2.55 -4.43
C SER A 122 9.33 1.58 -3.30
N VAL A 123 8.27 1.80 -2.50
CA VAL A 123 7.85 0.91 -1.41
C VAL A 123 7.52 -0.49 -1.92
N GLU A 124 6.85 -0.61 -3.07
CA GLU A 124 6.55 -1.92 -3.67
C GLU A 124 7.82 -2.68 -4.09
N ARG A 125 8.76 -2.03 -4.80
CA ARG A 125 10.05 -2.64 -5.19
C ARG A 125 10.89 -3.01 -3.96
N GLU A 126 10.93 -2.13 -2.95
CA GLU A 126 11.66 -2.35 -1.71
C GLU A 126 11.07 -3.53 -0.92
N ARG A 127 9.74 -3.66 -0.91
CA ARG A 127 9.02 -4.80 -0.34
C ARG A 127 9.31 -6.10 -1.10
N GLU A 128 9.33 -6.11 -2.43
CA GLU A 128 9.71 -7.30 -3.21
C GLU A 128 11.15 -7.74 -2.92
N ARG A 129 12.10 -6.79 -2.99
CA ARG A 129 13.51 -6.97 -2.63
C ARG A 129 13.69 -7.55 -1.22
N LEU A 130 13.04 -6.97 -0.21
CA LEU A 130 13.18 -7.44 1.18
C LEU A 130 12.52 -8.81 1.39
N ASN A 131 11.44 -9.15 0.67
CA ASN A 131 10.87 -10.50 0.70
C ASN A 131 11.81 -11.54 0.06
N GLU A 132 12.51 -11.19 -1.01
CA GLU A 132 13.52 -12.05 -1.64
C GLU A 132 14.72 -12.27 -0.70
N LEU A 133 15.28 -11.19 -0.14
CA LEU A 133 16.35 -11.26 0.87
C LEU A 133 15.94 -12.10 2.09
N LEU A 134 14.72 -11.91 2.61
CA LEU A 134 14.17 -12.71 3.71
C LEU A 134 14.02 -14.19 3.35
N LYS A 135 13.60 -14.51 2.13
CA LYS A 135 13.50 -15.89 1.64
C LYS A 135 14.87 -16.55 1.58
N ASP A 136 15.87 -15.82 1.10
CA ASP A 136 17.24 -16.31 0.95
C ASP A 136 17.93 -16.46 2.32
N VAL A 137 17.75 -15.51 3.25
CA VAL A 137 18.18 -15.64 4.67
C VAL A 137 17.54 -16.86 5.33
N ARG A 138 16.24 -17.12 5.11
CA ARG A 138 15.57 -18.35 5.57
C ARG A 138 16.13 -19.62 4.91
N GLY A 139 16.62 -19.52 3.67
CA GLY A 139 17.35 -20.58 2.97
C GLY A 139 18.67 -20.92 3.65
N VAL A 140 19.54 -19.93 3.83
CA VAL A 140 20.81 -20.05 4.58
C VAL A 140 20.57 -20.60 5.99
N LEU A 141 19.53 -20.14 6.68
CA LEU A 141 19.19 -20.59 8.02
C LEU A 141 18.76 -22.07 8.05
N ALA A 142 18.15 -22.58 6.98
CA ALA A 142 17.87 -24.00 6.81
C ALA A 142 19.14 -24.82 6.49
N GLU A 143 20.03 -24.28 5.64
CA GLU A 143 21.35 -24.87 5.36
C GLU A 143 22.20 -24.98 6.63
N GLN A 144 22.30 -23.91 7.41
CA GLN A 144 23.06 -23.82 8.65
C GLN A 144 22.52 -24.78 9.72
N LYS A 145 21.20 -24.92 9.85
CA LYS A 145 20.59 -25.95 10.73
C LYS A 145 20.88 -27.37 10.26
N SER A 146 20.97 -27.61 8.95
CA SER A 146 21.37 -28.90 8.37
C SER A 146 22.84 -29.20 8.64
N ALA A 147 23.74 -28.22 8.46
CA ALA A 147 25.16 -28.32 8.79
C ALA A 147 25.36 -28.66 10.28
N ARG A 148 24.71 -27.91 11.18
CA ARG A 148 24.72 -28.17 12.63
C ARG A 148 24.22 -29.56 13.01
N ALA A 149 23.13 -30.03 12.39
CA ALA A 149 22.64 -31.39 12.58
C ALA A 149 23.64 -32.45 12.09
N ALA A 150 24.40 -32.18 11.02
CA ALA A 150 25.48 -33.05 10.57
C ALA A 150 26.71 -32.99 11.51
N THR A 151 27.07 -31.83 12.03
CA THR A 151 28.15 -31.66 13.03
C THR A 151 27.87 -32.46 14.29
N GLN A 152 26.63 -32.45 14.76
CA GLN A 152 26.16 -33.20 15.93
C GLN A 152 26.14 -34.73 15.69
N ASN A 153 25.66 -35.19 14.53
CA ASN A 153 25.40 -36.63 14.27
C ASN A 153 26.54 -37.37 13.54
N SER A 154 27.55 -36.67 13.04
CA SER A 154 28.68 -37.28 12.32
C SER A 154 29.60 -38.11 13.23
N GLU A 155 30.36 -39.05 12.67
CA GLU A 155 31.44 -39.72 13.41
C GLU A 155 32.66 -38.80 13.59
N ALA A 156 33.01 -38.04 12.55
CA ALA A 156 34.07 -37.03 12.56
C ALA A 156 33.50 -35.64 12.19
N PRO A 157 33.79 -34.56 12.95
CA PRO A 157 33.22 -33.23 12.69
C PRO A 157 33.54 -32.69 11.29
N SER A 158 34.72 -33.02 10.76
CA SER A 158 35.14 -32.67 9.40
C SER A 158 34.17 -33.12 8.29
N ASN A 159 33.31 -34.11 8.55
CA ASN A 159 32.31 -34.56 7.58
C ASN A 159 31.15 -33.57 7.40
N ALA A 160 30.94 -32.65 8.35
CA ALA A 160 29.94 -31.58 8.26
C ALA A 160 30.48 -30.30 7.57
N ALA A 161 31.80 -30.15 7.48
CA ALA A 161 32.45 -29.00 6.85
C ALA A 161 31.95 -28.67 5.42
N PRO A 162 31.62 -29.65 4.54
CA PRO A 162 31.03 -29.35 3.23
C PRO A 162 29.62 -28.75 3.28
N GLY A 163 28.87 -28.98 4.36
CA GLY A 163 27.58 -28.32 4.61
C GLY A 163 27.79 -26.90 5.14
N GLN A 164 28.66 -26.74 6.13
CA GLN A 164 29.03 -25.44 6.69
C GLN A 164 29.61 -24.49 5.63
N GLN A 165 30.38 -25.03 4.67
CA GLN A 165 30.94 -24.26 3.56
C GLN A 165 29.87 -23.77 2.56
N ARG A 166 28.73 -24.46 2.43
CA ARG A 166 27.64 -24.00 1.56
C ARG A 166 26.90 -22.84 2.21
N ALA A 167 26.48 -23.01 3.46
CA ALA A 167 25.85 -21.96 4.26
C ALA A 167 26.69 -20.67 4.27
N LEU A 168 28.02 -20.79 4.46
CA LEU A 168 28.97 -19.68 4.25
C LEU A 168 28.86 -19.06 2.87
N SER A 169 29.06 -19.85 1.81
CA SER A 169 29.07 -19.35 0.44
C SER A 169 27.73 -18.78 -0.03
N GLU A 170 26.62 -19.08 0.64
CA GLU A 170 25.32 -18.45 0.39
C GLU A 170 25.16 -17.16 1.21
N THR A 171 25.67 -17.12 2.44
CA THR A 171 25.75 -15.90 3.27
C THR A 171 26.65 -14.85 2.63
N GLU A 172 27.83 -15.24 2.13
CA GLU A 172 28.77 -14.39 1.37
C GLU A 172 28.07 -13.72 0.18
N LYS A 173 27.34 -14.50 -0.63
CA LYS A 173 26.59 -13.99 -1.80
C LYS A 173 25.46 -13.04 -1.41
N LEU A 174 24.75 -13.34 -0.32
CA LEU A 174 23.71 -12.48 0.24
C LEU A 174 24.30 -11.13 0.68
N LEU A 175 25.44 -11.16 1.36
CA LEU A 175 26.13 -9.95 1.78
C LEU A 175 26.69 -9.16 0.60
N GLU A 176 27.19 -9.82 -0.45
CA GLU A 176 27.62 -9.18 -1.68
C GLU A 176 26.43 -8.51 -2.39
N SER A 177 25.28 -9.17 -2.55
CA SER A 177 24.09 -8.58 -3.18
C SER A 177 23.47 -7.43 -2.36
N MET A 178 23.55 -7.49 -1.03
CA MET A 178 23.23 -6.37 -0.15
C MET A 178 24.18 -5.19 -0.38
N LYS A 179 25.50 -5.43 -0.35
CA LYS A 179 26.55 -4.42 -0.57
C LYS A 179 26.41 -3.74 -1.94
N GLU A 180 26.22 -4.51 -3.02
CA GLU A 180 26.07 -3.96 -4.38
C GLU A 180 24.87 -3.02 -4.53
N HIS A 181 23.76 -3.27 -3.83
CA HIS A 181 22.58 -2.42 -3.87
C HIS A 181 22.71 -1.20 -2.95
N ASP A 182 23.24 -1.38 -1.74
CA ASP A 182 23.54 -0.25 -0.83
C ASP A 182 24.50 0.75 -1.53
N ASP A 183 25.46 0.26 -2.32
CA ASP A 183 26.38 1.07 -3.15
C ASP A 183 25.73 1.67 -4.42
N GLN A 184 24.61 1.10 -4.90
CA GLN A 184 23.81 1.69 -5.99
C GLN A 184 22.95 2.85 -5.47
N GLU A 185 22.24 2.68 -4.35
CA GLU A 185 21.48 3.77 -3.71
C GLU A 185 22.38 4.87 -3.10
N ALA A 186 23.63 4.52 -2.73
CA ALA A 186 24.53 5.52 -2.17
C ALA A 186 25.01 6.57 -3.18
N LYS A 187 24.92 6.29 -4.50
CA LYS A 187 25.31 7.21 -5.57
C LYS A 187 24.20 8.24 -5.82
N PRO A 188 24.49 9.55 -5.71
CA PRO A 188 23.51 10.57 -6.07
C PRO A 188 23.26 10.57 -7.59
N ASP A 189 22.03 10.91 -8.00
CA ASP A 189 21.62 11.08 -9.40
C ASP A 189 22.39 12.22 -10.11
N GLU A 190 23.59 11.92 -10.60
CA GLU A 190 24.30 12.71 -11.62
C GLU A 190 24.19 12.06 -13.01
N GLN A 191 22.96 11.84 -13.51
CA GLN A 191 22.79 11.54 -14.93
C GLN A 191 21.43 11.96 -15.52
N GLY A 192 21.20 13.27 -15.50
CA GLY A 192 20.28 13.93 -16.43
C GLY A 192 21.01 14.49 -17.66
N ASP A 193 21.66 13.64 -18.47
CA ASP A 193 22.04 13.98 -19.85
C ASP A 193 22.08 12.73 -20.74
N ALA A 194 21.85 12.92 -22.04
CA ALA A 194 21.37 11.88 -22.95
C ALA A 194 22.44 10.95 -23.54
N SER A 195 22.04 9.71 -23.79
CA SER A 195 22.62 8.87 -24.86
C SER A 195 21.56 7.92 -25.42
N GLU A 196 20.65 8.45 -26.22
CA GLU A 196 19.94 7.62 -27.20
C GLU A 196 21.00 6.90 -28.06
N THR A 197 20.98 5.57 -28.05
CA THR A 197 21.68 4.79 -29.07
C THR A 197 20.68 3.78 -29.61
N GLU A 198 20.16 4.07 -30.79
CA GLU A 198 19.29 3.17 -31.53
C GLU A 198 19.98 1.81 -31.71
N THR A 199 19.23 0.73 -31.55
CA THR A 199 19.56 -0.53 -32.22
C THR A 199 18.34 -0.99 -32.99
N GLU A 200 18.39 -0.80 -34.31
CA GLU A 200 17.29 -1.13 -35.21
C GLU A 200 16.94 -2.61 -35.17
N SER A 201 15.63 -2.89 -35.18
CA SER A 201 15.07 -4.18 -35.57
C SER A 201 15.39 -4.48 -37.04
N SER A 202 15.97 -5.64 -37.35
CA SER A 202 15.88 -6.19 -38.71
C SER A 202 15.79 -7.72 -38.73
N GLU A 203 15.13 -8.22 -39.76
CA GLU A 203 14.49 -9.53 -39.81
C GLU A 203 15.42 -10.73 -40.14
N ASN A 204 15.14 -11.84 -39.45
CA ASN A 204 14.82 -13.16 -40.02
C ASN A 204 15.74 -13.77 -41.11
N LYS A 205 16.30 -14.95 -40.82
CA LYS A 205 16.52 -15.98 -41.86
C LYS A 205 16.52 -17.42 -41.34
N GLU A 206 15.85 -18.28 -42.09
CA GLU A 206 15.61 -19.69 -41.76
C GLU A 206 16.86 -20.58 -41.81
N GLY A 207 16.85 -21.61 -40.96
CA GLY A 207 16.94 -23.00 -41.44
C GLY A 207 18.31 -23.68 -41.54
N LYS A 208 18.55 -24.65 -40.64
CA LYS A 208 18.65 -26.07 -41.05
C LYS A 208 18.68 -27.06 -39.87
N SER A 209 17.56 -27.74 -39.67
CA SER A 209 17.56 -29.09 -39.09
C SER A 209 18.30 -30.05 -40.03
N LYS A 210 19.05 -31.02 -39.49
CA LYS A 210 19.62 -32.10 -40.30
C LYS A 210 19.63 -33.42 -39.53
N GLU A 211 18.72 -34.31 -39.93
CA GLU A 211 18.69 -35.70 -39.49
C GLU A 211 19.85 -36.53 -40.08
N GLY A 212 20.10 -37.67 -39.43
CA GLY A 212 20.90 -38.78 -39.91
C GLY A 212 21.39 -39.60 -38.71
N LYS A 213 21.13 -40.91 -38.58
CA LYS A 213 20.67 -41.88 -39.60
C LYS A 213 20.14 -43.16 -38.91
N SER A 214 19.14 -43.80 -39.52
CA SER A 214 18.46 -45.00 -39.02
C SER A 214 19.09 -46.34 -39.51
N LYS A 215 18.82 -47.41 -38.74
CA LYS A 215 18.72 -48.86 -39.09
C LYS A 215 18.32 -49.61 -37.80
N GLU A 216 17.17 -50.30 -37.61
CA GLU A 216 16.30 -51.18 -38.42
C GLU A 216 16.57 -52.69 -38.21
N GLY A 217 15.52 -53.46 -37.90
CA GLY A 217 15.49 -54.91 -37.62
C GLY A 217 15.38 -55.25 -36.11
N ASP A 218 14.50 -56.14 -35.63
CA ASP A 218 13.52 -57.01 -36.29
C ASP A 218 12.30 -57.38 -35.36
N ALA A 219 11.28 -57.97 -35.97
CA ALA A 219 10.04 -58.62 -35.49
C ALA A 219 10.13 -59.50 -34.21
N SER A 220 9.04 -59.93 -33.54
CA SER A 220 7.57 -59.77 -33.71
C SER A 220 6.80 -60.24 -32.45
N LYS A 221 5.55 -59.76 -32.28
CA LYS A 221 4.35 -60.46 -31.75
C LYS A 221 4.45 -61.28 -30.44
N ASP A 222 3.57 -60.94 -29.49
CA ASP A 222 2.33 -61.73 -29.35
C ASP A 222 1.19 -60.87 -28.76
N ALA A 223 -0.06 -61.29 -28.98
CA ALA A 223 -1.25 -60.51 -28.60
C ALA A 223 -2.32 -61.40 -27.95
N LYS A 224 -2.94 -60.93 -26.85
CA LYS A 224 -4.19 -61.50 -26.29
C LYS A 224 -4.86 -60.58 -25.26
N ASP A 225 -5.82 -59.80 -25.73
CA ASP A 225 -7.12 -59.61 -25.04
C ASP A 225 -7.89 -60.97 -25.07
N PRO A 226 -8.97 -61.24 -24.28
CA PRO A 226 -10.01 -60.25 -23.98
C PRO A 226 -10.78 -60.34 -22.61
N LYS A 227 -11.58 -59.29 -22.38
CA LYS A 227 -13.02 -59.30 -21.95
C LYS A 227 -13.45 -59.29 -20.45
N GLN A 228 -14.14 -58.18 -20.15
CA GLN A 228 -15.53 -58.04 -19.62
C GLN A 228 -15.90 -58.21 -18.12
N SER A 229 -16.74 -57.25 -17.70
CA SER A 229 -17.87 -57.32 -16.72
C SER A 229 -17.58 -57.45 -15.22
N LYS A 230 -18.49 -57.10 -14.29
CA LYS A 230 -19.56 -56.05 -14.17
C LYS A 230 -20.13 -56.17 -12.73
N GLU A 231 -20.40 -55.06 -12.03
CA GLU A 231 -21.31 -54.89 -10.87
C GLU A 231 -21.35 -55.90 -9.67
N SER A 232 -21.05 -55.35 -8.48
CA SER A 232 -21.96 -55.27 -7.31
C SER A 232 -22.29 -56.47 -6.38
N LEU A 233 -22.06 -56.18 -5.07
CA LEU A 233 -22.86 -56.51 -3.87
C LEU A 233 -22.76 -57.87 -3.11
N GLU A 234 -22.78 -57.71 -1.77
CA GLU A 234 -23.07 -58.65 -0.65
C GLU A 234 -22.20 -59.93 -0.47
N GLY A 235 -21.87 -60.39 0.76
CA GLY A 235 -22.07 -59.82 2.11
C GLY A 235 -21.86 -60.86 3.25
N LYS A 236 -21.68 -60.38 4.50
CA LYS A 236 -21.83 -61.11 5.80
C LYS A 236 -20.88 -62.31 6.13
N SER A 237 -20.64 -62.72 7.38
CA SER A 237 -20.61 -62.10 8.73
C SER A 237 -20.28 -63.17 9.81
N GLU A 238 -19.87 -62.74 11.03
CA GLU A 238 -19.89 -63.40 12.39
C GLU A 238 -18.55 -63.12 13.11
N LYS A 239 -18.42 -62.81 14.42
CA LYS A 239 -19.27 -62.59 15.63
C LYS A 239 -18.38 -61.88 16.69
N SER A 240 -18.80 -61.31 17.84
CA SER A 240 -20.09 -60.95 18.48
C SER A 240 -19.83 -60.06 19.72
N SER A 241 -20.89 -59.49 20.33
CA SER A 241 -21.04 -59.08 21.77
C SER A 241 -20.06 -58.06 22.39
N GLU A 242 -20.47 -57.07 23.18
CA GLU A 242 -21.80 -56.66 23.69
C GLU A 242 -21.76 -55.17 24.16
N ASP A 243 -22.94 -54.56 24.29
CA ASP A 243 -23.29 -53.22 24.82
C ASP A 243 -24.48 -53.48 25.82
N PRO A 244 -25.12 -52.55 26.58
CA PRO A 244 -25.03 -51.08 26.53
C PRO A 244 -25.25 -50.30 27.88
N GLU A 245 -25.43 -48.98 27.72
CA GLU A 245 -26.39 -48.09 28.41
C GLU A 245 -26.03 -47.23 29.67
N THR A 246 -26.73 -46.09 29.71
CA THR A 246 -26.60 -44.91 30.59
C THR A 246 -27.55 -44.97 31.80
N PRO A 247 -27.61 -43.95 32.70
CA PRO A 247 -28.59 -42.87 32.47
C PRO A 247 -28.27 -41.46 33.06
N GLU A 248 -29.01 -40.44 32.60
CA GLU A 248 -29.20 -39.13 33.28
C GLU A 248 -30.12 -39.28 34.53
N SER A 249 -30.26 -38.35 35.50
CA SER A 249 -30.83 -37.00 35.32
C SER A 249 -31.09 -36.24 36.65
N LYS A 250 -30.99 -34.88 36.61
CA LYS A 250 -31.72 -33.78 37.34
C LYS A 250 -31.90 -33.85 38.90
N GLU A 251 -32.09 -32.77 39.68
CA GLU A 251 -32.74 -31.45 39.48
C GLU A 251 -32.22 -30.34 40.47
N GLY A 252 -32.76 -29.10 40.43
CA GLY A 252 -32.24 -27.83 41.07
C GLY A 252 -32.24 -27.69 42.62
N LYS A 253 -32.13 -26.50 43.27
CA LYS A 253 -32.26 -25.08 42.81
C LYS A 253 -31.82 -24.06 43.92
N SER A 254 -31.29 -22.87 43.55
CA SER A 254 -31.26 -21.54 44.27
C SER A 254 -30.70 -21.35 45.71
N THR A 255 -29.82 -20.34 45.95
CA THR A 255 -30.15 -19.01 46.57
C THR A 255 -28.92 -18.05 46.74
N ASP A 256 -29.20 -16.74 46.82
CA ASP A 256 -28.34 -15.58 47.13
C ASP A 256 -27.39 -15.67 48.34
N GLY A 257 -26.36 -14.78 48.40
CA GLY A 257 -25.71 -14.50 49.68
C GLY A 257 -24.37 -13.71 49.73
N LYS A 258 -24.37 -12.44 49.31
CA LYS A 258 -23.45 -11.34 49.71
C LYS A 258 -22.35 -11.59 50.78
N SER A 259 -21.12 -11.12 50.51
CA SER A 259 -20.22 -10.58 51.55
C SER A 259 -19.38 -9.41 51.05
N GLU A 260 -19.11 -8.47 51.96
CA GLU A 260 -18.69 -7.10 51.69
C GLU A 260 -17.60 -6.66 52.69
N GLN A 261 -16.60 -5.91 52.22
CA GLN A 261 -15.64 -5.07 52.98
C GLN A 261 -14.75 -5.65 54.12
N GLY A 262 -13.49 -5.20 54.15
CA GLY A 262 -12.93 -4.72 55.43
C GLY A 262 -11.40 -4.69 55.66
N LYS A 263 -10.66 -3.77 55.01
CA LYS A 263 -9.38 -3.14 55.46
C LYS A 263 -8.18 -4.07 55.85
N GLY A 264 -6.91 -3.79 55.50
CA GLY A 264 -6.30 -2.68 54.79
C GLY A 264 -5.02 -2.17 55.49
N LYS A 265 -3.93 -1.91 54.75
CA LYS A 265 -2.86 -0.99 55.18
C LYS A 265 -2.02 -0.49 53.99
N LYS A 266 -1.94 0.84 53.83
CA LYS A 266 -0.99 1.53 52.95
C LYS A 266 0.41 1.52 53.56
N SER A 267 1.43 1.69 52.71
CA SER A 267 2.67 2.38 53.06
C SER A 267 3.04 3.36 51.95
N GLU A 268 2.96 4.65 52.26
CA GLU A 268 3.53 5.73 51.43
C GLU A 268 5.03 5.86 51.73
N LYS A 269 5.82 6.32 50.76
CA LYS A 269 7.11 6.99 51.05
C LYS A 269 7.51 7.97 49.94
N GLN A 270 7.51 9.25 50.29
CA GLN A 270 8.08 10.35 49.51
C GLN A 270 8.68 11.35 50.52
N GLY A 271 9.88 11.87 50.28
CA GLY A 271 10.55 12.81 51.18
C GLY A 271 12.07 12.88 51.02
N THR A 272 12.53 13.92 50.34
CA THR A 272 13.94 14.37 50.13
C THR A 272 14.35 15.38 51.22
N PRO A 273 15.47 16.16 51.18
CA PRO A 273 16.72 16.11 50.37
C PRO A 273 18.01 16.18 51.23
N SER A 274 19.20 16.26 50.61
CA SER A 274 20.41 16.86 51.21
C SER A 274 21.34 17.45 50.14
N GLU A 275 22.11 18.49 50.48
CA GLU A 275 22.75 19.42 49.54
C GLU A 275 24.25 19.67 49.85
N GLY A 276 25.10 19.78 48.81
CA GLY A 276 26.47 20.32 48.86
C GLY A 276 27.59 19.39 49.38
N LYS A 277 28.88 19.60 49.04
CA LYS A 277 29.50 20.67 48.24
C LYS A 277 30.95 20.30 47.84
N ASP A 278 31.42 20.86 46.72
CA ASP A 278 32.80 20.98 46.17
C ASP A 278 33.05 20.22 44.85
N LYS A 279 33.79 20.72 43.85
CA LYS A 279 34.09 22.07 43.34
C LYS A 279 34.96 21.88 42.07
N SER A 280 34.46 22.32 40.92
CA SER A 280 35.21 22.89 39.78
C SER A 280 36.62 22.34 39.39
N GLU A 281 36.76 21.82 38.15
CA GLU A 281 37.34 22.64 37.05
C GLU A 281 37.10 22.10 35.62
N LYS A 282 37.35 22.98 34.65
CA LYS A 282 37.04 22.95 33.21
C LYS A 282 37.48 21.69 32.44
N LYS A 283 36.66 21.30 31.46
CA LYS A 283 37.15 21.23 30.06
C LYS A 283 36.03 21.45 29.03
N SER A 284 36.13 22.56 28.32
CA SER A 284 35.40 22.83 27.08
C SER A 284 36.07 22.10 25.92
N GLY A 285 35.32 21.36 25.11
CA GLY A 285 35.84 20.75 23.88
C GLY A 285 34.84 19.82 23.18
N GLN A 286 34.54 20.14 21.91
CA GLN A 286 33.92 19.26 20.89
C GLN A 286 32.64 18.49 21.27
N LYS A 287 31.49 19.14 21.03
CA LYS A 287 30.26 18.44 20.64
C LYS A 287 29.99 18.73 19.16
N SER A 288 30.75 18.07 18.28
CA SER A 288 30.72 18.27 16.82
C SER A 288 31.19 17.00 16.09
N GLY A 289 30.53 15.87 16.37
CA GLY A 289 30.85 14.57 15.78
C GLY A 289 29.69 13.56 15.74
N GLN A 290 28.57 13.85 16.41
CA GLN A 290 27.45 12.92 16.60
C GLN A 290 26.29 13.20 15.63
N GLN A 291 26.62 13.53 14.38
CA GLN A 291 25.65 13.80 13.31
C GLN A 291 26.09 13.15 11.98
N LYS A 292 26.98 12.15 12.07
CA LYS A 292 27.58 11.44 10.92
C LYS A 292 27.59 9.91 11.07
N SER A 293 27.03 9.39 12.17
CA SER A 293 26.74 7.96 12.36
C SER A 293 25.33 7.62 11.87
N GLU A 294 24.32 8.40 12.29
CA GLU A 294 22.90 8.20 11.92
C GLU A 294 22.66 8.26 10.39
N GLN A 295 23.50 8.99 9.64
CA GLN A 295 23.44 9.04 8.17
C GLN A 295 24.13 7.86 7.45
N LYS A 296 24.79 6.95 8.17
CA LYS A 296 25.34 5.70 7.62
C LYS A 296 24.43 4.50 7.90
N GLU A 297 23.85 4.43 9.08
CA GLU A 297 22.85 3.40 9.42
C GLU A 297 21.60 3.53 8.52
N ALA A 298 21.19 4.76 8.18
CA ALA A 298 20.08 5.03 7.26
C ALA A 298 20.33 4.71 5.77
N ARG A 299 21.39 3.97 5.43
CA ARG A 299 21.76 3.56 4.05
C ARG A 299 22.20 2.10 3.95
N GLN A 300 22.02 1.31 5.00
CA GLN A 300 22.36 -0.12 4.98
C GLN A 300 21.09 -0.95 5.03
N THR A 301 21.12 -2.09 4.35
CA THR A 301 20.02 -3.04 4.36
C THR A 301 19.68 -3.49 5.79
N PRO A 302 18.38 -3.53 6.16
CA PRO A 302 17.97 -4.07 7.46
C PRO A 302 18.48 -5.50 7.65
N GLY A 303 19.03 -5.82 8.83
CA GLY A 303 19.59 -7.15 9.11
C GLY A 303 21.00 -7.41 8.57
N ARG A 304 21.61 -6.48 7.82
CA ARG A 304 22.93 -6.68 7.21
C ARG A 304 24.05 -6.90 8.23
N GLU A 305 24.10 -6.13 9.32
CA GLU A 305 25.12 -6.31 10.39
C GLU A 305 25.06 -7.72 11.00
N GLN A 306 23.85 -8.26 11.16
CA GLN A 306 23.61 -9.59 11.73
C GLN A 306 24.09 -10.68 10.75
N LEU A 307 23.96 -10.45 9.45
CA LEU A 307 24.52 -11.33 8.43
C LEU A 307 26.05 -11.27 8.40
N GLU A 308 26.67 -10.10 8.53
CA GLU A 308 28.13 -9.95 8.64
C GLU A 308 28.66 -10.65 9.93
N ASN A 309 27.93 -10.56 11.06
CA ASN A 309 28.23 -11.34 12.27
C ASN A 309 28.06 -12.85 12.05
N ALA A 310 26.98 -13.28 11.38
CA ALA A 310 26.70 -14.69 11.12
C ALA A 310 27.78 -15.31 10.22
N GLU A 311 28.21 -14.61 9.17
CA GLU A 311 29.34 -14.96 8.30
C GLU A 311 30.60 -15.24 9.14
N GLU A 312 31.00 -14.29 10.00
CA GLU A 312 32.15 -14.45 10.90
C GLU A 312 32.04 -15.67 11.83
N GLN A 313 30.85 -15.97 12.38
CA GLN A 313 30.66 -17.14 13.25
C GLN A 313 30.71 -18.45 12.45
N MET A 314 30.13 -18.46 11.25
CA MET A 314 30.19 -19.61 10.36
C MET A 314 31.62 -19.91 9.87
N GLU A 315 32.46 -18.90 9.66
CA GLU A 315 33.88 -19.08 9.33
C GLU A 315 34.61 -19.79 10.47
N LYS A 316 34.46 -19.27 11.69
CA LYS A 316 35.05 -19.85 12.92
C LYS A 316 34.52 -21.27 13.16
N ALA A 317 33.25 -21.54 12.88
CA ALA A 317 32.70 -22.90 12.91
C ALA A 317 33.42 -23.81 11.90
N LEU A 318 33.57 -23.37 10.65
CA LEU A 318 34.25 -24.14 9.60
C LEU A 318 35.74 -24.38 9.91
N GLU A 319 36.43 -23.48 10.60
CA GLU A 319 37.77 -23.73 11.14
C GLU A 319 37.75 -24.81 12.23
N ASN A 320 36.89 -24.67 13.25
CA ASN A 320 36.74 -25.66 14.33
C ASN A 320 36.39 -27.07 13.80
N LEU A 321 35.58 -27.18 12.74
CA LEU A 321 35.27 -28.44 12.06
C LEU A 321 36.49 -29.09 11.40
N LYS A 322 37.43 -28.29 10.85
CA LYS A 322 38.72 -28.79 10.30
C LYS A 322 39.65 -29.26 11.41
N GLU A 323 39.67 -28.55 12.55
CA GLU A 323 40.44 -28.92 13.74
C GLU A 323 39.83 -30.08 14.56
N GLN A 324 38.63 -30.54 14.16
CA GLN A 324 37.83 -31.59 14.83
C GLN A 324 37.30 -31.19 16.23
N GLU A 325 37.23 -29.90 16.52
CA GLU A 325 36.71 -29.36 17.78
C GLU A 325 35.17 -29.25 17.75
N ARG A 326 34.48 -30.39 17.88
CA ARG A 326 33.01 -30.48 17.81
C ARG A 326 32.27 -29.45 18.69
N GLU A 327 32.67 -29.30 19.95
CA GLU A 327 31.93 -28.47 20.91
C GLU A 327 31.98 -27.00 20.50
N LYS A 328 33.16 -26.46 20.19
CA LYS A 328 33.32 -25.08 19.71
C LYS A 328 32.73 -24.86 18.31
N ALA A 329 32.69 -25.89 17.46
CA ALA A 329 31.98 -25.82 16.19
C ALA A 329 30.46 -25.64 16.42
N LEU A 330 29.86 -26.45 17.29
CA LEU A 330 28.44 -26.34 17.64
C LEU A 330 28.09 -24.99 18.30
N GLU A 331 28.95 -24.47 19.19
CA GLU A 331 28.76 -23.15 19.82
C GLU A 331 28.72 -22.02 18.77
N ASN A 332 29.66 -22.04 17.81
CA ASN A 332 29.69 -21.05 16.72
C ASN A 332 28.53 -21.24 15.72
N GLU A 333 28.15 -22.50 15.44
CA GLU A 333 26.99 -22.81 14.59
C GLU A 333 25.67 -22.35 15.22
N ASP A 334 25.52 -22.48 16.55
CA ASP A 334 24.38 -21.96 17.30
C ASP A 334 24.36 -20.42 17.29
N ALA A 335 25.49 -19.76 17.55
CA ALA A 335 25.61 -18.30 17.47
C ALA A 335 25.27 -17.75 16.06
N ALA A 336 25.73 -18.43 15.00
CA ALA A 336 25.35 -18.08 13.63
C ALA A 336 23.83 -18.25 13.37
N ILE A 337 23.19 -19.26 13.95
CA ILE A 337 21.73 -19.46 13.83
C ILE A 337 20.96 -18.36 14.57
N GLU A 338 21.46 -17.88 15.71
CA GLU A 338 20.87 -16.77 16.46
C GLU A 338 20.96 -15.45 15.66
N GLU A 339 22.14 -15.09 15.15
CA GLU A 339 22.33 -13.90 14.30
C GLU A 339 21.48 -13.95 13.01
N LEU A 340 21.38 -15.10 12.33
CA LEU A 340 20.49 -15.26 11.16
C LEU A 340 19.00 -15.08 11.52
N HIS A 341 18.57 -15.50 12.71
CA HIS A 341 17.21 -15.26 13.19
C HIS A 341 16.98 -13.77 13.51
N GLU A 342 17.96 -13.07 14.07
CA GLU A 342 17.87 -11.61 14.26
C GLU A 342 17.85 -10.85 12.93
N ALA A 343 18.65 -11.28 11.94
CA ALA A 343 18.61 -10.73 10.58
C ALA A 343 17.22 -10.89 9.94
N ALA A 344 16.66 -12.11 10.01
CA ALA A 344 15.31 -12.40 9.52
C ALA A 344 14.25 -11.56 10.25
N ALA A 345 14.34 -11.41 11.58
CA ALA A 345 13.39 -10.60 12.35
C ALA A 345 13.42 -9.11 11.97
N ARG A 346 14.62 -8.54 11.73
CA ARG A 346 14.76 -7.14 11.26
C ARG A 346 14.19 -6.94 9.84
N LEU A 347 14.38 -7.92 8.95
CA LEU A 347 13.76 -7.93 7.62
C LEU A 347 12.23 -8.06 7.72
N GLU A 348 11.70 -8.88 8.63
CA GLU A 348 10.26 -9.03 8.88
C GLU A 348 9.63 -7.74 9.44
N GLU A 349 10.31 -7.06 10.37
CA GLU A 349 9.86 -5.81 10.97
C GLU A 349 9.80 -4.67 9.93
N THR A 350 10.84 -4.52 9.12
CA THR A 350 10.87 -3.49 8.07
C THR A 350 9.89 -3.79 6.93
N LEU A 351 9.74 -5.06 6.53
CA LEU A 351 8.66 -5.48 5.64
C LEU A 351 7.26 -5.20 6.23
N LYS A 352 7.09 -5.27 7.54
CA LYS A 352 5.83 -4.91 8.19
C LYS A 352 5.57 -3.41 8.09
N GLN A 353 6.58 -2.58 8.37
CA GLN A 353 6.50 -1.12 8.24
C GLN A 353 6.14 -0.71 6.81
N LEU A 354 6.81 -1.26 5.79
CA LEU A 354 6.50 -0.97 4.38
C LEU A 354 5.09 -1.40 3.98
N ARG A 355 4.57 -2.53 4.48
CA ARG A 355 3.16 -2.94 4.25
C ARG A 355 2.16 -1.98 4.94
N GLU A 356 2.50 -1.43 6.10
CA GLU A 356 1.68 -0.41 6.77
C GLU A 356 1.71 0.92 5.99
N GLU A 357 2.86 1.35 5.46
CA GLU A 357 2.97 2.53 4.57
C GLU A 357 2.19 2.35 3.26
N GLU A 358 2.28 1.17 2.63
CA GLU A 358 1.54 0.81 1.42
C GLU A 358 0.02 0.88 1.65
N LYS A 359 -0.46 0.32 2.76
CA LYS A 359 -1.88 0.42 3.18
C LYS A 359 -2.31 1.86 3.43
N GLU A 360 -1.50 2.69 4.09
CA GLU A 360 -1.83 4.10 4.30
C GLU A 360 -1.92 4.86 2.96
N MET A 361 -0.95 4.67 2.05
CA MET A 361 -0.98 5.30 0.73
C MET A 361 -2.21 4.88 -0.09
N LEU A 362 -2.56 3.59 -0.06
CA LEU A 362 -3.75 3.07 -0.75
C LEU A 362 -5.03 3.70 -0.19
N LEU A 363 -5.21 3.68 1.14
CA LEU A 363 -6.40 4.26 1.80
C LEU A 363 -6.51 5.76 1.54
N ALA A 364 -5.42 6.52 1.61
CA ALA A 364 -5.40 7.95 1.29
C ALA A 364 -5.76 8.22 -0.19
N SER A 365 -5.26 7.38 -1.11
CA SER A 365 -5.59 7.49 -2.54
C SER A 365 -7.07 7.22 -2.82
N LEU A 366 -7.65 6.26 -2.10
CA LEU A 366 -9.04 5.86 -2.20
C LEU A 366 -9.97 6.89 -1.55
N GLU A 367 -9.61 7.43 -0.38
CA GLU A 367 -10.33 8.54 0.24
C GLU A 367 -10.40 9.75 -0.72
N ALA A 368 -9.28 10.11 -1.34
CA ALA A 368 -9.22 11.20 -2.32
C ALA A 368 -10.00 10.92 -3.62
N ARG A 369 -10.26 9.65 -3.98
CA ARG A 369 -11.22 9.29 -5.05
C ARG A 369 -12.66 9.45 -4.56
N LEU A 370 -13.00 8.89 -3.40
CA LEU A 370 -14.34 8.96 -2.79
C LEU A 370 -14.79 10.41 -2.51
N GLN A 371 -13.92 11.27 -1.98
CA GLN A 371 -14.22 12.68 -1.72
C GLN A 371 -14.58 13.44 -3.00
N ARG A 372 -13.85 13.22 -4.10
CA ARG A 372 -14.17 13.83 -5.40
C ARG A 372 -15.51 13.34 -5.94
N MET A 373 -15.78 12.04 -5.83
CA MET A 373 -17.07 11.47 -6.22
C MET A 373 -18.23 12.04 -5.39
N LEU A 374 -18.02 12.24 -4.07
CA LEU A 374 -19.00 12.83 -3.18
C LEU A 374 -19.35 14.28 -3.56
N VAL A 375 -18.36 15.10 -3.92
CA VAL A 375 -18.57 16.48 -4.37
C VAL A 375 -19.35 16.50 -5.69
N ALA A 376 -18.97 15.65 -6.65
CA ALA A 376 -19.64 15.55 -7.95
C ALA A 376 -21.11 15.10 -7.81
N GLU A 377 -21.37 14.02 -7.07
CA GLU A 377 -22.74 13.52 -6.83
C GLU A 377 -23.61 14.58 -6.13
N THR A 378 -23.04 15.32 -5.17
CA THR A 378 -23.77 16.41 -4.48
C THR A 378 -24.21 17.49 -5.47
N GLN A 379 -23.35 17.90 -6.39
CA GLN A 379 -23.68 18.89 -7.43
C GLN A 379 -24.73 18.35 -8.42
N ILE A 380 -24.63 17.08 -8.84
CA ILE A 380 -25.60 16.45 -9.76
C ILE A 380 -26.98 16.35 -9.09
N ARG A 381 -27.03 15.98 -7.81
CA ARG A 381 -28.25 15.93 -7.02
C ARG A 381 -28.89 17.30 -6.82
N GLU A 382 -28.10 18.33 -6.52
CA GLU A 382 -28.60 19.71 -6.44
C GLU A 382 -29.18 20.19 -7.78
N GLY A 383 -28.50 19.89 -8.89
CA GLY A 383 -29.03 20.09 -10.25
C GLY A 383 -30.35 19.35 -10.48
N THR A 384 -30.44 18.09 -10.04
CA THR A 384 -31.65 17.26 -10.18
C THR A 384 -32.82 17.82 -9.38
N ILE A 385 -32.58 18.28 -8.15
CA ILE A 385 -33.59 18.91 -7.29
C ILE A 385 -34.09 20.24 -7.89
N THR A 386 -33.19 21.08 -8.43
CA THR A 386 -33.58 22.36 -9.04
C THR A 386 -34.43 22.17 -10.31
N LEU A 387 -34.16 21.14 -11.11
CA LEU A 387 -35.05 20.76 -12.23
C LEU A 387 -36.41 20.26 -11.76
N ALA A 388 -36.42 19.36 -10.77
CA ALA A 388 -37.64 18.76 -10.24
C ALA A 388 -38.57 19.74 -9.51
N ALA A 389 -38.05 20.90 -9.08
CA ALA A 389 -38.85 21.98 -8.50
C ALA A 389 -39.87 22.58 -9.51
N THR A 390 -39.62 22.46 -10.81
CA THR A 390 -40.58 22.84 -11.86
C THR A 390 -41.33 21.60 -12.36
N PRO A 391 -42.68 21.59 -12.35
CA PRO A 391 -43.43 20.44 -12.87
C PRO A 391 -43.11 20.17 -14.34
N GLN A 392 -42.94 18.89 -14.70
CA GLN A 392 -42.53 18.47 -16.05
C GLN A 392 -43.47 18.95 -17.18
N LYS A 393 -44.72 19.31 -16.85
CA LYS A 393 -45.70 19.88 -17.79
C LYS A 393 -45.38 21.31 -18.23
N ASP A 394 -44.59 22.03 -17.43
CA ASP A 394 -44.22 23.43 -17.63
C ASP A 394 -42.78 23.57 -18.16
N TRP A 395 -42.12 22.45 -18.53
CA TRP A 395 -40.74 22.43 -19.00
C TRP A 395 -40.60 22.98 -20.43
N LEU A 396 -39.57 23.80 -20.60
CA LEU A 396 -39.06 24.26 -21.90
C LEU A 396 -37.92 23.34 -22.37
N ASP A 397 -37.55 23.40 -23.66
CA ASP A 397 -36.46 22.60 -24.26
C ASP A 397 -35.13 22.67 -23.47
N GLN A 398 -34.86 23.80 -22.81
CA GLN A 398 -33.69 24.00 -21.95
C GLN A 398 -33.62 23.05 -20.74
N TYR A 399 -34.77 22.64 -20.19
CA TYR A 399 -34.83 21.68 -19.08
C TYR A 399 -34.40 20.29 -19.55
N TYR A 400 -34.85 19.86 -20.74
CA TYR A 400 -34.43 18.59 -21.34
C TYR A 400 -32.94 18.58 -21.69
N GLY A 401 -32.39 19.69 -22.19
CA GLY A 401 -30.95 19.86 -22.36
C GLY A 401 -30.19 19.71 -21.03
N ARG A 402 -30.68 20.35 -19.95
CA ARG A 402 -30.06 20.24 -18.62
C ARG A 402 -30.16 18.84 -18.01
N CYS A 403 -31.25 18.09 -18.28
CA CYS A 403 -31.32 16.66 -17.92
C CYS A 403 -30.21 15.84 -18.62
N GLN A 404 -29.96 16.09 -19.91
CA GLN A 404 -28.90 15.41 -20.65
C GLN A 404 -27.49 15.78 -20.14
N GLU A 405 -27.24 17.04 -19.77
CA GLU A 405 -25.99 17.46 -19.14
C GLU A 405 -25.76 16.72 -17.80
N LEU A 406 -26.76 16.68 -16.91
CA LEU A 406 -26.66 15.96 -15.64
C LEU A 406 -26.48 14.44 -15.85
N ALA A 407 -27.12 13.87 -16.87
CA ALA A 407 -26.94 12.46 -17.24
C ALA A 407 -25.52 12.16 -17.73
N GLN A 408 -24.90 13.06 -18.50
CA GLN A 408 -23.50 12.94 -18.92
C GLN A 408 -22.57 13.00 -17.71
N GLN A 409 -22.77 13.98 -16.82
CA GLN A 409 -22.00 14.11 -15.57
C GLN A 409 -22.13 12.85 -14.69
N GLN A 410 -23.33 12.30 -14.55
CA GLN A 410 -23.55 11.04 -13.82
C GLN A 410 -22.85 9.85 -14.50
N SER A 411 -22.85 9.79 -15.84
CA SER A 411 -22.16 8.73 -16.59
C SER A 411 -20.64 8.80 -16.48
N GLU A 412 -20.06 10.00 -16.50
CA GLU A 412 -18.63 10.23 -16.25
C GLU A 412 -18.25 9.84 -14.83
N LEU A 413 -19.09 10.19 -13.84
CA LEU A 413 -18.91 9.80 -12.44
C LEU A 413 -19.02 8.27 -12.25
N THR A 414 -19.94 7.62 -12.95
CA THR A 414 -20.07 6.15 -12.96
C THR A 414 -18.79 5.48 -13.48
N LEU A 415 -18.17 6.05 -14.52
CA LEU A 415 -16.89 5.56 -15.06
C LEU A 415 -15.71 5.73 -14.08
N GLN A 416 -15.68 6.84 -13.32
CA GLN A 416 -14.68 7.02 -12.25
C GLN A 416 -14.88 6.02 -11.10
N CYS A 417 -16.14 5.69 -10.79
CA CYS A 417 -16.48 4.66 -9.81
C CYS A 417 -16.02 3.27 -10.29
N SER A 418 -16.31 2.89 -11.54
CA SER A 418 -15.92 1.59 -12.10
C SER A 418 -14.41 1.39 -12.20
N GLN A 419 -13.66 2.45 -12.53
CA GLN A 419 -12.19 2.46 -12.44
C GLN A 419 -11.71 2.22 -11.00
N THR A 420 -12.39 2.77 -10.00
CA THR A 420 -12.07 2.55 -8.58
C THR A 420 -12.41 1.12 -8.15
N VAL A 421 -13.49 0.53 -8.66
CA VAL A 421 -13.83 -0.90 -8.47
C VAL A 421 -12.75 -1.81 -9.06
N SER A 422 -12.24 -1.53 -10.27
CA SER A 422 -11.16 -2.33 -10.88
C SER A 422 -9.90 -2.33 -10.02
N LEU A 423 -9.44 -1.16 -9.57
CA LEU A 423 -8.25 -1.05 -8.70
C LEU A 423 -8.44 -1.83 -7.39
N LEU A 424 -9.62 -1.72 -6.76
CA LEU A 424 -9.95 -2.49 -5.55
C LEU A 424 -9.91 -4.01 -5.74
N ARG A 425 -10.18 -4.52 -6.95
CA ARG A 425 -10.04 -5.94 -7.29
C ARG A 425 -8.58 -6.34 -7.53
N GLU A 426 -7.80 -5.48 -8.17
CA GLU A 426 -6.39 -5.70 -8.48
C GLU A 426 -5.52 -5.66 -7.20
N ASP A 427 -5.75 -4.65 -6.35
CA ASP A 427 -5.07 -4.46 -5.06
C ASP A 427 -5.54 -5.45 -3.96
N GLY A 428 -6.48 -6.36 -4.26
CA GLY A 428 -6.95 -7.38 -3.30
C GLY A 428 -7.59 -6.81 -2.02
N THR A 429 -8.25 -5.66 -2.12
CA THR A 429 -8.78 -4.90 -0.96
C THR A 429 -9.97 -5.63 -0.29
N SER A 430 -10.31 -5.24 0.95
CA SER A 430 -11.35 -5.87 1.77
C SER A 430 -12.68 -6.05 1.04
N VAL A 431 -13.31 -7.22 1.24
CA VAL A 431 -14.48 -7.67 0.47
C VAL A 431 -15.67 -6.74 0.73
N ALA A 432 -15.76 -6.19 1.94
CA ALA A 432 -16.83 -5.28 2.34
C ALA A 432 -16.72 -3.88 1.72
N ILE A 433 -15.51 -3.35 1.49
CA ILE A 433 -15.31 -2.07 0.78
C ILE A 433 -15.61 -2.25 -0.70
N LEU A 434 -15.09 -3.30 -1.33
CA LEU A 434 -15.35 -3.61 -2.73
C LEU A 434 -16.86 -3.73 -3.01
N LEU A 435 -17.59 -4.51 -2.20
CA LEU A 435 -19.04 -4.68 -2.32
C LEU A 435 -19.81 -3.35 -2.22
N ALA A 436 -19.35 -2.43 -1.36
CA ALA A 436 -19.97 -1.13 -1.17
C ALA A 436 -19.77 -0.19 -2.37
N VAL A 437 -18.57 -0.19 -2.96
CA VAL A 437 -18.28 0.62 -4.16
C VAL A 437 -19.00 0.05 -5.39
N GLU A 438 -19.11 -1.28 -5.54
CA GLU A 438 -19.97 -1.92 -6.54
C GLU A 438 -21.44 -1.47 -6.44
N ASP A 439 -21.97 -1.38 -5.22
CA ASP A 439 -23.35 -0.95 -5.00
C ASP A 439 -23.56 0.54 -5.33
N VAL A 440 -22.57 1.39 -5.05
CA VAL A 440 -22.55 2.79 -5.48
C VAL A 440 -22.48 2.91 -7.01
N GLU A 441 -21.62 2.14 -7.68
CA GLU A 441 -21.52 2.12 -9.15
C GLU A 441 -22.86 1.76 -9.81
N ALA A 442 -23.52 0.69 -9.35
CA ALA A 442 -24.82 0.25 -9.86
C ALA A 442 -25.93 1.30 -9.65
N ASP A 443 -25.86 2.05 -8.56
CA ASP A 443 -26.79 3.15 -8.27
C ASP A 443 -26.56 4.35 -9.18
N MET A 444 -25.30 4.76 -9.37
CA MET A 444 -24.93 5.84 -10.30
C MET A 444 -25.35 5.50 -11.74
N GLY A 445 -25.17 4.25 -12.17
CA GLY A 445 -25.65 3.77 -13.48
C GLY A 445 -27.17 3.83 -13.63
N SER A 446 -27.93 3.51 -12.58
CA SER A 446 -29.39 3.62 -12.56
C SER A 446 -29.86 5.07 -12.64
N VAL A 447 -29.24 5.96 -11.87
CA VAL A 447 -29.51 7.41 -11.90
C VAL A 447 -29.17 8.00 -13.27
N SER A 448 -28.04 7.60 -13.88
CA SER A 448 -27.65 8.01 -15.24
C SER A 448 -28.75 7.68 -16.25
N GLY A 449 -29.23 6.43 -16.27
CA GLY A 449 -30.33 6.01 -17.15
C GLY A 449 -31.63 6.80 -16.92
N TRP A 450 -32.00 7.07 -15.66
CA TRP A 450 -33.19 7.88 -15.36
C TRP A 450 -33.05 9.34 -15.78
N LEU A 451 -31.88 9.96 -15.61
CA LEU A 451 -31.62 11.33 -16.08
C LEU A 451 -31.66 11.42 -17.61
N GLN A 452 -31.16 10.41 -18.35
CA GLN A 452 -31.33 10.31 -19.81
C GLN A 452 -32.81 10.24 -20.22
N GLU A 453 -33.61 9.46 -19.48
CA GLU A 453 -35.08 9.39 -19.62
C GLU A 453 -35.82 10.64 -19.08
N SER A 454 -35.10 11.69 -18.65
CA SER A 454 -35.65 12.92 -18.05
C SER A 454 -36.49 12.70 -16.77
N LYS A 455 -36.24 11.58 -16.06
CA LYS A 455 -36.88 11.21 -14.80
C LYS A 455 -36.11 11.77 -13.62
N VAL A 456 -36.48 12.97 -13.18
CA VAL A 456 -35.90 13.68 -12.02
C VAL A 456 -36.72 13.53 -10.72
N GLY A 457 -37.62 12.54 -10.65
CA GLY A 457 -38.60 12.40 -9.57
C GLY A 457 -38.06 11.95 -8.21
N GLU A 458 -38.97 11.72 -7.26
CA GLU A 458 -38.65 11.32 -5.86
C GLU A 458 -37.74 10.09 -5.80
N LEU A 459 -37.94 9.10 -6.69
CA LEU A 459 -37.07 7.91 -6.78
C LEU A 459 -35.62 8.28 -7.11
N THR A 460 -35.38 9.02 -8.21
CA THR A 460 -34.04 9.45 -8.65
C THR A 460 -33.32 10.22 -7.55
N GLN A 461 -33.99 11.21 -6.94
CA GLN A 461 -33.43 11.99 -5.85
C GLN A 461 -33.17 11.17 -4.59
N SER A 462 -33.98 10.15 -4.30
CA SER A 462 -33.77 9.26 -3.16
C SER A 462 -32.52 8.40 -3.34
N VAL A 463 -32.30 7.85 -4.54
CA VAL A 463 -31.11 7.05 -4.85
C VAL A 463 -29.85 7.93 -4.86
N GLN A 464 -29.89 9.13 -5.43
CA GLN A 464 -28.79 10.11 -5.31
C GLN A 464 -28.48 10.46 -3.84
N SER A 465 -29.51 10.57 -2.99
CA SER A 465 -29.32 10.81 -1.55
C SER A 465 -28.63 9.64 -0.86
N ASP A 466 -28.99 8.40 -1.24
CA ASP A 466 -28.38 7.19 -0.69
C ASP A 466 -26.93 7.01 -1.21
N ILE A 467 -26.61 7.34 -2.47
CA ILE A 467 -25.23 7.35 -3.01
C ILE A 467 -24.34 8.29 -2.19
N ILE A 468 -24.80 9.53 -1.94
CA ILE A 468 -24.08 10.52 -1.12
C ILE A 468 -23.85 10.00 0.30
N GLU A 469 -24.81 9.26 0.87
CA GLU A 469 -24.68 8.68 2.20
C GLU A 469 -23.70 7.50 2.24
N SER A 470 -23.71 6.63 1.23
CA SER A 470 -22.70 5.56 1.07
C SER A 470 -21.29 6.14 0.91
N LEU A 471 -21.10 7.14 0.05
CA LEU A 471 -19.81 7.79 -0.15
C LEU A 471 -19.29 8.44 1.13
N LYS A 472 -20.16 9.09 1.92
CA LYS A 472 -19.80 9.62 3.25
C LYS A 472 -19.41 8.52 4.23
N GLN A 473 -20.18 7.43 4.29
CA GLN A 473 -19.87 6.30 5.17
C GLN A 473 -18.54 5.63 4.78
N LEU A 474 -18.27 5.48 3.47
CA LEU A 474 -17.01 4.95 2.95
C LEU A 474 -15.81 5.82 3.33
N ILE A 475 -15.92 7.15 3.19
CA ILE A 475 -14.90 8.10 3.64
C ILE A 475 -14.70 8.00 5.16
N GLU A 476 -15.79 7.93 5.95
CA GLU A 476 -15.70 7.79 7.41
C GLU A 476 -15.04 6.48 7.84
N THR A 477 -15.29 5.35 7.14
CA THR A 477 -14.63 4.08 7.42
C THR A 477 -13.15 4.12 7.07
N THR A 478 -12.77 4.66 5.91
CA THR A 478 -11.36 4.70 5.48
C THR A 478 -10.54 5.67 6.32
N GLN A 479 -11.13 6.80 6.75
CA GLN A 479 -10.52 7.71 7.72
C GLN A 479 -10.30 7.03 9.08
N LYS A 480 -11.27 6.23 9.55
CA LYS A 480 -11.15 5.47 10.81
C LYS A 480 -10.10 4.38 10.73
N GLU A 481 -10.02 3.64 9.62
CA GLU A 481 -8.98 2.64 9.39
C GLU A 481 -7.58 3.29 9.41
N MET A 482 -7.39 4.42 8.73
CA MET A 482 -6.13 5.20 8.80
C MET A 482 -5.81 5.69 10.23
N GLN A 483 -6.82 6.07 11.02
CA GLN A 483 -6.61 6.50 12.40
C GLN A 483 -6.27 5.32 13.32
N GLU A 484 -7.00 4.21 13.22
CA GLU A 484 -6.74 2.98 14.00
C GLU A 484 -5.30 2.46 13.70
N MET A 485 -4.83 2.47 12.44
CA MET A 485 -3.44 2.13 12.10
C MET A 485 -2.41 3.08 12.73
N LYS A 486 -2.67 4.39 12.76
CA LYS A 486 -1.76 5.38 13.39
C LYS A 486 -1.69 5.25 14.91
N GLU A 487 -2.81 4.89 15.54
CA GLU A 487 -2.85 4.57 16.97
C GLU A 487 -2.13 3.25 17.28
N GLU A 488 -2.20 2.25 16.39
CA GLU A 488 -1.41 1.02 16.50
C GLU A 488 0.11 1.28 16.38
N GLN A 489 0.56 2.07 15.40
CA GLN A 489 1.98 2.41 15.26
C GLN A 489 2.56 3.08 16.52
N GLN A 490 1.80 3.98 17.15
CA GLN A 490 2.21 4.60 18.41
C GLN A 490 2.26 3.61 19.58
N GLN A 491 1.45 2.54 19.55
CA GLN A 491 1.43 1.51 20.60
C GLN A 491 2.45 0.38 20.37
N GLN A 492 2.87 0.11 19.13
CA GLN A 492 3.86 -0.93 18.82
C GLN A 492 5.23 -0.65 19.45
N GLN A 493 5.57 0.60 19.80
CA GLN A 493 6.77 0.94 20.57
C GLN A 493 6.78 0.45 22.04
N GLN A 494 5.72 -0.20 22.54
CA GLN A 494 5.66 -0.68 23.95
C GLN A 494 5.31 -2.15 24.19
N GLN A 495 4.90 -2.96 23.19
CA GLN A 495 4.65 -4.38 23.45
C GLN A 495 4.65 -5.32 22.23
N GLN A 496 5.41 -6.42 22.36
CA GLN A 496 5.73 -7.41 21.34
C GLN A 496 4.59 -8.44 21.07
N SER A 497 3.33 -7.98 20.95
CA SER A 497 2.16 -8.83 20.69
C SER A 497 1.16 -8.14 19.74
N SER A 498 1.47 -8.15 18.44
CA SER A 498 0.75 -7.39 17.40
C SER A 498 -0.03 -8.24 16.39
N GLU A 499 0.48 -9.40 15.94
CA GLU A 499 -0.14 -10.17 14.82
C GLU A 499 -1.60 -10.58 15.07
N GLN A 500 -1.92 -11.15 16.24
CA GLN A 500 -3.29 -11.53 16.58
C GLN A 500 -4.25 -10.35 16.77
N LYS A 501 -3.74 -9.13 17.02
CA LYS A 501 -4.58 -7.93 17.15
C LYS A 501 -4.95 -7.36 15.79
N GLN A 502 -3.99 -7.30 14.86
CA GLN A 502 -4.19 -6.75 13.52
C GLN A 502 -5.29 -7.49 12.75
N GLY A 503 -5.27 -8.83 12.72
CA GLY A 503 -6.34 -9.62 12.09
C GLY A 503 -7.73 -9.45 12.74
N LEU A 504 -7.79 -9.13 14.03
CA LEU A 504 -9.07 -8.84 14.71
C LEU A 504 -9.59 -7.42 14.39
N VAL A 505 -8.71 -6.45 14.18
CA VAL A 505 -9.08 -5.08 13.77
C VAL A 505 -9.60 -5.08 12.33
N GLU A 506 -8.93 -5.76 11.41
CA GLU A 506 -9.39 -5.94 10.02
C GLU A 506 -10.77 -6.63 9.98
N LEU A 507 -10.96 -7.73 10.74
CA LEU A 507 -12.26 -8.41 10.85
C LEU A 507 -13.34 -7.51 11.48
N MET A 508 -12.99 -6.66 12.45
CA MET A 508 -13.92 -5.68 13.03
C MET A 508 -14.32 -4.60 12.01
N ALA A 509 -13.40 -4.11 11.19
CA ALA A 509 -13.67 -3.15 10.13
C ALA A 509 -14.65 -3.75 9.10
N GLU A 510 -14.40 -4.96 8.60
CA GLU A 510 -15.31 -5.65 7.68
C GLU A 510 -16.70 -5.89 8.29
N ILE A 511 -16.80 -6.31 9.56
CA ILE A 511 -18.10 -6.48 10.25
C ILE A 511 -18.85 -5.15 10.40
N ARG A 512 -18.14 -4.06 10.75
CA ARG A 512 -18.73 -2.70 10.82
C ARG A 512 -19.27 -2.30 9.44
N MET A 513 -18.53 -2.57 8.37
CA MET A 513 -18.92 -2.21 7.01
C MET A 513 -20.11 -3.04 6.49
N LEU A 514 -20.10 -4.36 6.68
CA LEU A 514 -21.26 -5.22 6.35
C LEU A 514 -22.51 -4.81 7.13
N ARG A 515 -22.37 -4.38 8.39
CA ARG A 515 -23.49 -3.84 9.19
C ARG A 515 -24.03 -2.53 8.59
N ASN A 516 -23.17 -1.63 8.14
CA ASN A 516 -23.59 -0.37 7.49
C ASN A 516 -24.35 -0.64 6.19
N LEU A 517 -23.83 -1.51 5.32
CA LEU A 517 -24.52 -1.94 4.10
C LEU A 517 -25.87 -2.60 4.39
N GLN A 518 -25.96 -3.44 5.41
CA GLN A 518 -27.23 -4.04 5.83
C GLN A 518 -28.24 -3.00 6.34
N LEU A 519 -27.79 -1.96 7.04
CA LEU A 519 -28.65 -0.84 7.46
C LEU A 519 -29.12 -0.02 6.25
N GLN A 520 -28.26 0.20 5.26
CA GLN A 520 -28.62 0.88 4.02
C GLN A 520 -29.67 0.11 3.22
N VAL A 521 -29.46 -1.20 2.98
CA VAL A 521 -30.45 -2.06 2.30
C VAL A 521 -31.79 -2.04 3.03
N ASN A 522 -31.79 -2.08 4.37
CA ASN A 522 -33.01 -1.99 5.19
C ASN A 522 -33.72 -0.65 5.06
N ARG A 523 -32.98 0.47 4.97
CA ARG A 523 -33.54 1.81 4.77
C ARG A 523 -34.13 1.97 3.37
N ARG A 524 -33.38 1.58 2.32
CA ARG A 524 -33.83 1.67 0.93
C ARG A 524 -35.01 0.76 0.63
N THR A 525 -35.07 -0.43 1.24
CA THR A 525 -36.26 -1.29 1.17
C THR A 525 -37.52 -0.57 1.69
N LYS A 526 -37.42 0.19 2.78
CA LYS A 526 -38.55 0.98 3.32
C LYS A 526 -38.90 2.18 2.44
N GLN A 527 -37.91 2.87 1.85
CA GLN A 527 -38.15 3.96 0.90
C GLN A 527 -38.86 3.44 -0.35
N VAL A 528 -38.37 2.34 -0.94
CA VAL A 528 -38.95 1.72 -2.14
C VAL A 528 -40.37 1.22 -1.86
N ASP A 529 -40.64 0.57 -0.72
CA ASP A 529 -42.01 0.18 -0.32
C ASP A 529 -42.95 1.41 -0.22
N GLY A 530 -42.49 2.48 0.44
CA GLY A 530 -43.26 3.73 0.55
C GLY A 530 -43.51 4.44 -0.78
N LEU A 531 -42.64 4.27 -1.78
CA LEU A 531 -42.86 4.74 -3.15
C LEU A 531 -43.82 3.80 -3.90
N LEU A 532 -43.68 2.48 -3.75
CA LEU A 532 -44.50 1.46 -4.41
C LEU A 532 -45.99 1.57 -4.00
N GLN A 533 -46.26 1.97 -2.76
CA GLN A 533 -47.61 2.28 -2.26
C GLN A 533 -48.24 3.56 -2.86
N LYS A 534 -47.42 4.46 -3.44
CA LYS A 534 -47.85 5.75 -4.03
C LYS A 534 -47.74 5.77 -5.56
N ALA A 535 -47.08 4.79 -6.17
CA ALA A 535 -46.63 4.81 -7.55
C ALA A 535 -47.79 4.85 -8.57
N ALA A 536 -47.58 5.60 -9.66
CA ALA A 536 -48.39 5.46 -10.86
C ALA A 536 -47.99 4.19 -11.64
N THR A 537 -48.82 3.78 -12.60
CA THR A 537 -48.57 2.58 -13.43
C THR A 537 -47.21 2.60 -14.13
N ASP A 538 -46.73 3.79 -14.47
CA ASP A 538 -45.58 3.99 -15.34
C ASP A 538 -44.25 3.92 -14.55
N ASP A 539 -44.30 4.10 -13.23
CA ASP A 539 -43.15 4.00 -12.31
C ASP A 539 -42.93 2.57 -11.80
N LEU A 540 -43.96 1.72 -11.84
CA LEU A 540 -43.90 0.33 -11.35
C LEU A 540 -42.73 -0.49 -11.93
N PRO A 541 -42.38 -0.43 -13.22
CA PRO A 541 -41.25 -1.21 -13.76
C PRO A 541 -39.89 -0.78 -13.18
N ALA A 542 -39.71 0.51 -12.88
CA ALA A 542 -38.48 1.01 -12.27
C ALA A 542 -38.38 0.58 -10.80
N LEU A 543 -39.48 0.69 -10.05
CA LEU A 543 -39.55 0.25 -8.65
C LEU A 543 -39.39 -1.28 -8.52
N GLN A 544 -39.92 -2.07 -9.45
CA GLN A 544 -39.71 -3.52 -9.48
C GLN A 544 -38.26 -3.92 -9.72
N LYS A 545 -37.53 -3.22 -10.61
CA LYS A 545 -36.07 -3.40 -10.78
C LYS A 545 -35.33 -3.10 -9.46
N GLN A 546 -35.68 -1.99 -8.80
CA GLN A 546 -35.10 -1.61 -7.51
C GLN A 546 -35.33 -2.66 -6.40
N VAL A 547 -36.52 -3.25 -6.31
CA VAL A 547 -36.78 -4.38 -5.39
C VAL A 547 -35.91 -5.60 -5.73
N HIS A 548 -35.71 -5.90 -7.02
CA HIS A 548 -34.86 -7.00 -7.45
C HIS A 548 -33.38 -6.76 -7.11
N GLU A 549 -32.85 -5.56 -7.39
CA GLU A 549 -31.48 -5.15 -7.03
C GLU A 549 -31.24 -5.23 -5.51
N LEU A 550 -32.18 -4.75 -4.69
CA LEU A 550 -32.11 -4.89 -3.23
C LEU A 550 -32.08 -6.37 -2.78
N SER A 551 -32.81 -7.26 -3.46
CA SER A 551 -32.77 -8.69 -3.16
C SER A 551 -31.41 -9.32 -3.50
N LEU A 552 -30.76 -8.88 -4.57
CA LEU A 552 -29.41 -9.28 -4.95
C LEU A 552 -28.36 -8.74 -3.98
N ARG A 553 -28.49 -7.48 -3.52
CA ARG A 553 -27.63 -6.89 -2.47
C ARG A 553 -27.74 -7.67 -1.16
N GLN A 554 -28.97 -7.94 -0.71
CA GLN A 554 -29.22 -8.76 0.48
C GLN A 554 -28.59 -10.16 0.35
N HIS A 555 -28.63 -10.76 -0.85
CA HIS A 555 -28.00 -12.06 -1.10
C HIS A 555 -26.47 -11.97 -1.02
N ARG A 556 -25.84 -11.01 -1.71
CA ARG A 556 -24.37 -10.79 -1.66
C ARG A 556 -23.90 -10.53 -0.22
N LEU A 557 -24.55 -9.63 0.52
CA LEU A 557 -24.24 -9.39 1.95
C LEU A 557 -24.33 -10.68 2.79
N THR A 558 -25.33 -11.53 2.54
CA THR A 558 -25.49 -12.80 3.24
C THR A 558 -24.40 -13.81 2.88
N GLN A 559 -23.87 -13.77 1.65
CA GLN A 559 -22.72 -14.58 1.24
C GLN A 559 -21.44 -14.08 1.91
N SER A 560 -21.11 -12.79 1.79
CA SER A 560 -19.92 -12.18 2.40
C SER A 560 -19.87 -12.39 3.91
N ALA A 561 -21.00 -12.21 4.62
CA ALA A 561 -21.08 -12.47 6.06
C ALA A 561 -20.84 -13.95 6.43
N ARG A 562 -21.16 -14.91 5.54
CA ARG A 562 -20.86 -16.34 5.75
C ARG A 562 -19.40 -16.68 5.44
N GLU A 563 -18.75 -15.93 4.56
CA GLU A 563 -17.33 -16.11 4.22
C GLU A 563 -16.45 -15.56 5.33
N LEU A 564 -16.75 -14.35 5.82
CA LEU A 564 -16.13 -13.77 7.01
C LEU A 564 -16.30 -14.70 8.24
N ALA A 565 -17.48 -15.29 8.43
CA ALA A 565 -17.73 -16.27 9.50
C ALA A 565 -17.00 -17.62 9.33
N LYS A 566 -16.37 -17.89 8.17
CA LYS A 566 -15.42 -19.00 7.99
C LYS A 566 -13.97 -18.57 8.24
N GLN A 567 -13.60 -17.34 7.86
CA GLN A 567 -12.27 -16.77 8.10
C GLN A 567 -12.01 -16.55 9.60
N ALA A 568 -13.06 -16.26 10.38
CA ALA A 568 -12.99 -16.12 11.84
C ALA A 568 -12.94 -17.46 12.62
N LYS A 569 -12.58 -18.59 11.98
CA LYS A 569 -12.50 -19.93 12.59
C LYS A 569 -11.15 -20.58 12.34
#